data_AF-A0A937V4L5-F1
#
_entry.id   AF-A0A937V4L5-F1
#
_cell.length_a   1.000
_cell.length_b   1.000
_cell.length_c   1.000
_cell.angle_alpha   90.00
_cell.angle_beta   90.00
_cell.angle_gamma   90.00
#
_symmetry.space_group_name_H-M   'P 1'
#
loop_
_entity.id
_entity.type
_entity.pdbx_description
1 polymer ?
#
loop_
_entity_poly.entity_id
_entity_poly.type
_entity_poly.pdbx_seq_one_letter_code
_entity_poly.pdbx_strand_id
1 'polypeptide(L)' 'MLTASKWLLIIGSALLIIDVILIVAKIPNPIPGLPLPCPVTWLVLGVGLLLFAISSKAFKK' A
#
# COMPACT_ATOMS: atom_id res chain seq x y z
N MET A 1 10.46 3.22 13.86
CA MET A 1 9.10 2.78 13.45
C MET A 1 8.42 3.79 12.53
N LEU A 2 8.33 5.07 12.93
CA LEU A 2 7.70 6.12 12.10
C LEU A 2 8.32 6.31 10.71
N THR A 3 9.65 6.24 10.59
CA THR A 3 10.32 6.33 9.27
C THR A 3 9.96 5.13 8.38
N ALA A 4 9.91 3.92 8.96
CA ALA A 4 9.53 2.72 8.23
C ALA A 4 8.05 2.75 7.79
N SER A 5 7.15 3.20 8.66
CA SER A 5 5.73 3.38 8.29
C SER A 5 5.56 4.40 7.18
N LYS A 6 6.32 5.50 7.21
CA LYS A 6 6.30 6.51 6.16
C LYS A 6 6.71 5.92 4.80
N TRP A 7 7.80 5.16 4.76
CA TRP A 7 8.25 4.51 3.52
C TRP A 7 7.24 3.48 3.01
N LEU A 8 6.68 2.65 3.89
CA LEU A 8 5.65 1.67 3.53
C LEU A 8 4.40 2.34 2.96
N LEU A 9 3.96 3.45 3.55
CA LEU A 9 2.81 4.20 3.06
C LEU A 9 3.09 4.83 1.70
N ILE A 10 4.28 5.39 1.48
CA ILE A 10 4.67 5.97 0.18
C ILE A 10 4.68 4.87 -0.91
N ILE A 11 5.35 3.76 -0.64
CA ILE A 11 5.47 2.64 -1.58
C ILE A 11 4.09 2.03 -1.85
N GLY A 12 3.31 1.76 -0.80
CA GLY A 12 1.98 1.20 -0.93
C GLY A 12 1.01 2.13 -1.69
N SER A 13 1.11 3.44 -1.48
CA SER A 13 0.31 4.42 -2.23
C SER A 13 0.69 4.47 -3.70
N ALA A 14 1.99 4.42 -4.01
CA ALA A 14 2.47 4.38 -5.40
C ALA A 14 2.01 3.10 -6.12
N LEU A 15 2.09 1.93 -5.46
CA LEU A 15 1.57 0.68 -6.01
C LEU A 15 0.06 0.77 -6.26
N LEU A 16 -0.70 1.38 -5.35
CA LEU A 16 -2.15 1.52 -5.51
C LEU A 16 -2.53 2.42 -6.69
N ILE A 17 -1.75 3.46 -6.97
CA ILE A 17 -1.91 4.29 -8.17
C ILE A 17 -1.66 3.45 -9.43
N ILE A 18 -0.60 2.64 -9.45
CA ILE A 18 -0.31 1.74 -10.58
C ILE A 18 -1.44 0.74 -10.78
N ASP A 19 -1.94 0.11 -9.71
CA ASP A 19 -3.07 -0.80 -9.75
C ASP A 19 -4.31 -0.11 -10.36
N VAL A 20 -4.62 1.12 -9.96
CA VAL A 20 -5.74 1.91 -10.52
C VAL A 20 -5.54 2.18 -12.02
N ILE A 21 -4.34 2.59 -12.44
CA ILE A 21 -4.03 2.83 -13.86
C ILE A 21 -4.28 1.55 -14.68
N LEU A 22 -3.83 0.40 -14.19
CA LEU A 22 -4.01 -0.89 -14.85
C LEU A 22 -5.50 -1.28 -14.93
N ILE A 23 -6.26 -1.09 -13.85
CA ILE A 23 -7.72 -1.31 -13.83
C ILE A 23 -8.41 -0.44 -14.88
N VAL A 24 -8.10 0.86 -14.92
CA VAL A 24 -8.70 1.81 -15.87
C VAL A 24 -8.32 1.48 -17.31
N ALA A 25 -7.08 1.09 -17.55
CA ALA A 25 -6.58 0.67 -18.86
C ALA A 25 -7.09 -0.73 -19.28
N LYS A 26 -7.84 -1.43 -18.41
CA LYS A 26 -8.27 -2.83 -18.59
C LYS A 26 -7.09 -3.78 -18.87
N ILE A 27 -5.92 -3.44 -18.33
CA ILE A 27 -4.72 -4.27 -18.44
C ILE A 27 -4.72 -5.24 -17.26
N PRO A 28 -4.63 -6.56 -17.49
CA PRO A 28 -4.55 -7.53 -16.42
C PRO A 28 -3.26 -7.34 -15.62
N ASN A 29 -3.21 -7.93 -14.43
CA ASN A 29 -2.06 -7.76 -13.55
C ASN A 29 -0.79 -8.27 -14.24
N PRO A 30 0.31 -7.51 -14.26
CA PRO A 30 1.60 -7.98 -14.77
C PRO A 30 2.07 -9.27 -14.11
N ILE A 31 1.64 -9.54 -12.87
CA ILE A 31 1.90 -10.80 -12.18
C ILE A 31 0.78 -11.80 -12.53
N PRO A 32 1.10 -12.90 -13.25
CA PRO A 32 0.10 -13.87 -13.67
C PRO A 32 -0.59 -14.52 -12.47
N GLY A 33 -1.92 -14.59 -12.53
CA GLY A 33 -2.75 -15.26 -11.51
C GLY A 33 -3.11 -14.42 -10.30
N LEU A 34 -2.60 -13.18 -10.15
CA LEU A 34 -2.99 -12.29 -9.05
C LEU A 34 -4.07 -11.30 -9.51
N PRO A 35 -5.15 -11.10 -8.74
CA PRO A 35 -6.16 -10.10 -9.03
C PRO A 35 -5.61 -8.67 -8.84
N LEU A 36 -6.17 -7.70 -9.57
CA LEU A 36 -6.02 -6.28 -9.22
C LEU A 36 -7.14 -5.84 -8.26
N PRO A 37 -6.86 -4.96 -7.27
CA PRO A 37 -5.53 -4.49 -6.88
C PRO A 37 -4.71 -5.62 -6.27
N CYS A 38 -3.39 -5.61 -6.50
CA CYS A 38 -2.51 -6.69 -6.05
C CYS A 38 -2.63 -6.90 -4.52
N PRO A 39 -2.81 -8.14 -4.02
CA PRO A 39 -2.86 -8.43 -2.58
C PRO A 39 -1.65 -7.89 -1.80
N VAL A 40 -0.49 -7.84 -2.46
CA VAL A 40 0.74 -7.27 -1.88
C VAL A 40 0.59 -5.77 -1.63
N THR A 41 -0.03 -5.02 -2.53
CA THR A 41 -0.31 -3.58 -2.35
C THR A 41 -1.11 -3.34 -1.08
N TRP A 42 -2.17 -4.14 -0.89
CA TRP A 42 -3.01 -4.08 0.31
C TRP A 42 -2.24 -4.38 1.59
N LEU A 43 -1.38 -5.40 1.55
CA LEU A 43 -0.56 -5.80 2.69
C LEU A 43 0.43 -4.69 3.07
N VAL A 44 1.12 -4.11 2.09
CA VAL A 44 2.08 -3.01 2.30
C VAL A 44 1.40 -1.77 2.88
N LEU A 45 0.23 -1.38 2.33
CA LEU A 45 -0.56 -0.27 2.85
C LEU A 45 -1.06 -0.54 4.27
N GLY A 46 -1.65 -1.70 4.50
CA GLY A 46 -2.18 -2.09 5.80
C GLY A 46 -1.12 -2.09 6.88
N VAL A 47 0.03 -2.72 6.62
CA VAL A 47 1.16 -2.76 7.57
C VAL A 47 1.73 -1.35 7.80
N GLY A 48 1.88 -0.55 6.73
CA GLY A 48 2.30 0.84 6.84
C GLY A 48 1.37 1.68 7.73
N LEU A 49 0.05 1.51 7.58
CA LEU A 49 -0.97 2.21 8.37
C LEU A 49 -0.92 1.79 9.84
N LEU A 50 -0.78 0.49 10.10
CA LEU A 50 -0.74 -0.09 11.44
C LEU A 50 0.51 0.36 12.20
N LEU A 51 1.68 0.33 11.54
CA LEU A 51 2.92 0.86 12.09
C LEU A 51 2.85 2.37 12.34
N PHE A 52 2.18 3.12 11.46
CA PHE A 52 1.98 4.56 11.64
C PHE A 52 1.12 4.84 12.87
N ALA A 53 0.00 4.13 13.03
CA ALA A 53 -0.90 4.30 14.17
C ALA A 53 -0.21 4.01 15.51
N ILE A 54 0.58 2.94 15.60
CA ILE A 54 1.29 2.57 16.83
C ILE A 54 2.46 3.55 17.13
N SER A 55 3.15 4.01 16.09
CA SER A 55 4.37 4.81 16.25
C SER A 55 4.13 6.32 16.35
N SER A 56 3.02 6.83 15.84
CA SER A 56 2.78 8.27 15.75
C SER A 56 2.36 8.86 17.09
N LYS A 57 3.01 9.97 17.47
CA LYS A 57 2.65 10.74 18.68
C LYS A 57 1.24 11.29 18.63
N ALA A 58 0.66 11.46 17.43
CA ALA A 58 -0.72 11.90 17.27
C ALA A 58 -1.76 10.93 17.88
N PHE A 59 -1.39 9.65 18.03
CA PHE A 59 -2.26 8.63 18.61
C PHE A 59 -1.85 8.21 20.03
N LYS A 60 -0.79 8.82 20.59
CA LYS A 60 -0.39 8.59 21.99
C LYS A 60 -1.08 9.62 22.87
N LYS A 61 -1.86 9.15 23.84
CA LYS A 61 -2.45 9.97 24.92
C LYS A 61 -1.37 10.48 25.86
#